data_AF-A0A7J7YEV4-F1
#
_entry.id   AF-A0A7J7YEV4-F1
#
_cell.length_a   1.000
_cell.length_b   1.000
_cell.length_c   1.000
_cell.angle_alpha   90.00
_cell.angle_beta   90.00
_cell.angle_gamma   90.00
#
_symmetry.space_group_name_H-M   'P 1'
#
loop_
_entity.id
_entity.type
_entity.pdbx_description
1 polymer ?
#
loop_
_entity_poly.entity_id
_entity_poly.type
_entity_poly.pdbx_seq_one_letter_code
_entity_poly.pdbx_strand_id
1 'polypeptide(L)'
;MLALLLPALVLGRVGAGAPEACTRPCPAACSCGLGERGCWVRCDRAGLLRVPPEFPGQAASIDLDRNGLRFLGERAFGTLPSLRRLSLRHNNLSFITPGAFRGLARLAELRLAHNGDLRYLHARTFAALGRLRRLDLAACRLFSLPERLLAGLPALRELAAPGNLFGRVPGALRGLANLTHARLERGRIEAVAAGSLLGLGRLRALSLQANRVGTVHAGAFRPCGALEHLLLNDNRLAELPAGAFRGLGRLRALHLGGNALGRVARAWFTDLAELELLYLDRNRIAFVEEGAFQNLSGLLALHLNGNRLTALAWAAFQPGFFLGRLFLFRNPWRCDCRLEWLRAWMEGSGRVAEVPCASPGSVAGLDLSRVAFGRASDGLCVDPEELNLSASSAGPSPEPVATTVSRFSSLLSKLLAPRAPVEEAANTTMGLVNASLALPSRAVGGSGRSTQFLLGSSLLLSAAQHMLFVLQTSGACHPGVAQTGLASGG
;
A
#
# COMPACT_ATOMS: atom_id res chain seq x y z
N MET A 1 23.04 -84.64 5.68
CA MET A 1 24.31 -83.88 5.53
C MET A 1 24.26 -83.09 4.22
N LEU A 2 24.14 -81.77 4.28
CA LEU A 2 24.91 -80.85 3.43
C LEU A 2 24.73 -79.42 3.97
N ALA A 3 25.86 -78.72 4.13
CA ALA A 3 26.01 -77.52 4.94
C ALA A 3 25.46 -76.24 4.27
N LEU A 4 24.96 -75.34 5.11
CA LEU A 4 24.66 -73.94 4.81
C LEU A 4 25.94 -73.18 4.43
N LEU A 5 25.93 -72.54 3.25
CA LEU A 5 26.87 -71.48 2.86
C LEU A 5 26.05 -70.29 2.33
N LEU A 6 26.03 -69.21 3.11
CA LEU A 6 25.56 -67.89 2.69
C LEU A 6 26.63 -67.21 1.83
N PRO A 7 26.29 -66.56 0.71
CA PRO A 7 27.16 -65.56 0.11
C PRO A 7 26.89 -64.18 0.73
N ALA A 8 27.99 -63.51 1.09
CA ALA A 8 28.05 -62.20 1.70
C ALA A 8 27.39 -61.10 0.85
N LEU A 9 26.78 -60.13 1.54
CA LEU A 9 26.43 -58.82 1.02
C LEU A 9 27.64 -58.19 0.31
N VAL A 10 27.58 -58.09 -1.01
CA VAL A 10 28.36 -57.10 -1.75
C VAL A 10 27.58 -55.78 -1.67
N LEU A 11 27.88 -54.99 -0.64
CA LEU A 11 27.62 -53.55 -0.65
C LEU A 11 28.44 -52.96 -1.80
N GLY A 12 27.82 -52.91 -2.99
CA GLY A 12 28.31 -52.10 -4.09
C GLY A 12 28.42 -50.66 -3.60
N ARG A 13 29.66 -50.18 -3.44
CA ARG A 13 29.97 -48.77 -3.23
C ARG A 13 29.34 -47.96 -4.37
N VAL A 14 28.15 -47.40 -4.12
CA VAL A 14 27.63 -46.29 -4.92
C VAL A 14 28.61 -45.14 -4.73
N GLY A 15 29.16 -44.67 -5.85
CA GLY A 15 30.30 -43.76 -5.91
C GLY A 15 30.22 -42.58 -4.93
N ALA A 16 31.25 -42.47 -4.10
CA ALA A 16 31.61 -41.24 -3.42
C ALA A 16 32.08 -40.23 -4.48
N GLY A 17 31.14 -39.49 -5.06
CA GLY A 17 31.39 -38.44 -6.07
C GLY A 17 30.57 -37.17 -5.86
N ALA A 18 30.05 -36.95 -4.65
CA ALA A 18 29.10 -35.87 -4.34
C ALA A 18 29.63 -34.66 -3.53
N PRO A 19 30.78 -34.66 -2.83
CA PRO A 19 31.19 -33.46 -2.07
C PRO A 19 32.02 -32.43 -2.86
N GLU A 20 32.66 -32.80 -3.98
CA GLU A 20 33.63 -31.91 -4.67
C GLU A 20 33.07 -31.12 -5.86
N ALA A 21 31.90 -31.48 -6.40
CA ALA A 21 31.40 -30.89 -7.64
C ALA A 21 30.91 -29.43 -7.49
N CYS A 22 30.71 -28.95 -6.26
CA CYS A 22 30.35 -27.56 -5.99
C CYS A 22 31.58 -26.68 -5.68
N THR A 23 32.71 -27.26 -5.34
CA THR A 23 33.92 -26.51 -4.92
C THR A 23 34.85 -26.21 -6.08
N ARG A 24 34.70 -26.85 -7.24
CA ARG A 24 35.53 -26.61 -8.43
C ARG A 24 34.68 -26.55 -9.72
N PRO A 25 34.80 -25.52 -10.57
CA PRO A 25 35.57 -24.28 -10.40
C PRO A 25 34.80 -23.24 -9.57
N CYS A 26 35.26 -22.95 -8.33
CA CYS A 26 34.77 -21.81 -7.55
C CYS A 26 35.60 -20.56 -7.88
N PRO A 27 34.99 -19.39 -8.20
CA PRO A 27 35.77 -18.18 -8.47
C PRO A 27 36.60 -17.76 -7.26
N ALA A 28 37.83 -17.30 -7.49
CA ALA A 28 38.78 -16.97 -6.41
C ALA A 28 38.28 -15.89 -5.43
N ALA A 29 37.46 -14.95 -5.91
CA ALA A 29 36.88 -13.89 -5.09
C ALA A 29 35.56 -14.30 -4.39
N CYS A 30 35.17 -15.58 -4.49
CA CYS A 30 33.88 -16.08 -4.04
C CYS A 30 34.05 -17.25 -3.07
N SER A 31 33.01 -17.50 -2.27
CA SER A 31 32.85 -18.70 -1.47
C SER A 31 31.81 -19.61 -2.11
N CYS A 32 32.13 -20.88 -2.28
CA CYS A 32 31.20 -21.88 -2.79
C CYS A 32 30.99 -22.99 -1.77
N GLY A 33 29.79 -23.54 -1.71
CA GLY A 33 29.48 -24.62 -0.79
C GLY A 33 28.18 -25.34 -1.12
N LEU A 34 28.01 -26.51 -0.50
CA LEU A 34 26.76 -27.26 -0.54
C LEU A 34 25.88 -26.81 0.62
N GLY A 35 24.60 -26.60 0.34
CA GLY A 35 23.58 -26.38 1.37
C GLY A 35 22.32 -27.16 1.03
N GLU A 36 21.31 -27.06 1.90
CA GLU A 36 20.02 -27.77 1.76
C GLU A 36 19.33 -27.52 0.41
N ARG A 37 19.55 -26.33 -0.18
CA ARG A 37 18.95 -25.90 -1.45
C ARG A 37 19.85 -26.14 -2.66
N GLY A 38 20.89 -26.97 -2.51
CA GLY A 38 21.90 -27.29 -3.52
C GLY A 38 23.16 -26.42 -3.44
N CYS A 39 24.00 -26.56 -4.45
CA CYS A 39 25.26 -25.81 -4.57
C CYS A 39 25.01 -24.30 -4.64
N TRP A 40 25.66 -23.53 -3.78
CA TRP A 40 25.58 -22.07 -3.75
C TRP A 40 26.95 -21.44 -4.00
N VAL A 41 26.94 -20.30 -4.68
CA VAL A 41 28.11 -19.45 -4.92
C VAL A 41 27.80 -18.07 -4.36
N ARG A 42 28.62 -17.59 -3.44
CA ARG A 42 28.49 -16.28 -2.80
C ARG A 42 29.70 -15.43 -3.14
N CYS A 43 29.44 -14.32 -3.82
CA CYS A 43 30.42 -13.34 -4.27
C CYS A 43 30.01 -11.93 -3.82
N ASP A 44 29.23 -11.80 -2.75
CA ASP A 44 28.72 -10.50 -2.33
C ASP A 44 29.84 -9.62 -1.77
N ARG A 45 29.84 -8.33 -2.11
CA ARG A 45 30.88 -7.37 -1.67
C ARG A 45 32.32 -7.77 -2.03
N ALA A 46 32.50 -8.57 -3.08
CA ALA A 46 33.81 -9.04 -3.51
C ALA A 46 34.59 -8.04 -4.40
N GLY A 47 34.06 -6.82 -4.60
CA GLY A 47 34.70 -5.77 -5.42
C GLY A 47 34.71 -6.08 -6.92
N LEU A 48 33.83 -6.98 -7.38
CA LEU A 48 33.82 -7.44 -8.77
C LEU A 48 33.37 -6.33 -9.73
N LEU A 49 34.18 -6.08 -10.77
CA LEU A 49 33.84 -5.15 -11.86
C LEU A 49 33.26 -5.88 -13.09
N ARG A 50 33.45 -7.19 -13.17
CA ARG A 50 32.97 -8.08 -14.23
C ARG A 50 32.50 -9.40 -13.61
N VAL A 51 31.61 -10.09 -14.32
CA VAL A 51 31.17 -11.43 -13.92
C VAL A 51 32.37 -12.39 -14.03
N PRO A 52 32.63 -13.24 -13.02
CA PRO A 52 33.64 -14.30 -13.12
C PRO A 52 33.46 -15.18 -14.37
N PRO A 53 34.56 -15.62 -15.01
CA PRO A 53 34.49 -16.36 -16.28
C PRO A 53 33.85 -17.74 -16.12
N GLU A 54 34.00 -18.36 -14.95
CA GLU A 54 33.53 -19.71 -14.66
C GLU A 54 32.79 -19.78 -13.33
N PHE A 55 31.79 -20.65 -13.27
CA PHE A 55 31.06 -21.01 -12.07
C PHE A 55 30.93 -22.54 -12.00
N PRO A 56 30.71 -23.13 -10.81
CA PRO A 56 30.42 -24.56 -10.70
C PRO A 56 29.19 -24.94 -11.54
N GLY A 57 29.31 -25.93 -12.42
CA GLY A 57 28.22 -26.33 -13.32
C GLY A 57 26.95 -26.81 -12.61
N GLN A 58 27.08 -27.26 -11.35
CA GLN A 58 25.97 -27.67 -10.49
C GLN A 58 25.38 -26.53 -9.65
N ALA A 59 25.89 -25.30 -9.78
CA ALA A 59 25.42 -24.14 -9.02
C ALA A 59 23.91 -23.97 -9.17
N ALA A 60 23.21 -24.04 -8.04
CA ALA A 60 21.76 -23.82 -7.93
C ALA A 60 21.44 -22.36 -7.58
N SER A 61 22.38 -21.64 -6.96
CA SER A 61 22.24 -20.25 -6.56
C SER A 61 23.55 -19.49 -6.72
N ILE A 62 23.51 -18.31 -7.34
CA ILE A 62 24.65 -17.39 -7.43
C ILE A 62 24.22 -16.02 -6.85
N ASP A 63 25.02 -15.52 -5.92
CA ASP A 63 24.87 -14.20 -5.30
C ASP A 63 26.05 -13.30 -5.68
N LEU A 64 25.79 -12.28 -6.49
CA LEU A 64 26.75 -11.26 -6.93
C LEU A 64 26.34 -9.87 -6.42
N ASP A 65 25.60 -9.81 -5.32
CA ASP A 65 25.10 -8.56 -4.75
C ASP A 65 26.23 -7.63 -4.30
N ARG A 66 25.97 -6.32 -4.34
CA ARG A 66 26.88 -5.29 -3.79
C ARG A 66 28.28 -5.34 -4.42
N ASN A 67 28.36 -5.45 -5.73
CA ASN A 67 29.58 -5.36 -6.51
C ASN A 67 29.55 -4.12 -7.43
N GLY A 68 30.59 -3.95 -8.25
CA GLY A 68 30.72 -2.85 -9.20
C GLY A 68 30.40 -3.23 -10.64
N LEU A 69 29.57 -4.26 -10.87
CA LEU A 69 29.25 -4.73 -12.23
C LEU A 69 28.54 -3.62 -13.02
N ARG A 70 29.06 -3.28 -14.20
CA ARG A 70 28.49 -2.23 -15.08
C ARG A 70 27.77 -2.74 -16.31
N PHE A 71 28.24 -3.86 -16.85
CA PHE A 71 27.80 -4.40 -18.13
C PHE A 71 27.63 -5.91 -18.04
N LEU A 72 26.57 -6.44 -18.66
CA LEU A 72 26.40 -7.87 -18.93
C LEU A 72 26.42 -8.11 -20.44
N GLY A 73 27.43 -8.88 -20.89
CA GLY A 73 27.55 -9.33 -22.28
C GLY A 73 26.63 -10.50 -22.60
N GLU A 74 26.58 -10.90 -23.87
CA GLU A 74 25.86 -12.12 -24.27
C GLU A 74 26.44 -13.33 -23.54
N ARG A 75 25.57 -14.24 -23.03
CA ARG A 75 25.97 -15.41 -22.24
C ARG A 75 26.92 -15.07 -21.07
N ALA A 76 26.70 -13.96 -20.38
CA ALA A 76 27.57 -13.47 -19.30
C ALA A 76 27.84 -14.50 -18.17
N PHE A 77 26.98 -15.52 -18.01
CA PHE A 77 27.09 -16.56 -16.98
C PHE A 77 27.38 -17.96 -17.57
N GLY A 78 27.68 -18.05 -18.87
CA GLY A 78 27.84 -19.33 -19.56
C GLY A 78 26.57 -20.18 -19.56
N THR A 79 26.72 -21.50 -19.50
CA THR A 79 25.60 -22.45 -19.45
C THR A 79 25.53 -23.09 -18.08
N LEU A 80 24.51 -22.72 -17.29
CA LEU A 80 24.31 -23.24 -15.93
C LEU A 80 22.95 -23.94 -15.86
N PRO A 81 22.89 -25.25 -16.21
CA PRO A 81 21.63 -25.97 -16.37
C PRO A 81 20.88 -26.19 -15.05
N SER A 82 21.57 -26.09 -13.91
CA SER A 82 21.02 -26.27 -12.57
C SER A 82 20.64 -24.96 -11.86
N LEU A 83 21.00 -23.80 -12.42
CA LEU A 83 20.83 -22.52 -11.75
C LEU A 83 19.35 -22.16 -11.62
N ARG A 84 18.92 -21.89 -10.38
CA ARG A 84 17.54 -21.53 -10.04
C ARG A 84 17.42 -20.09 -9.54
N ARG A 85 18.46 -19.56 -8.90
CA ARG A 85 18.46 -18.20 -8.34
C ARG A 85 19.73 -17.45 -8.74
N LEU A 86 19.55 -16.23 -9.26
CA LEU A 86 20.63 -15.31 -9.58
C LEU A 86 20.32 -13.94 -8.97
N SER A 87 21.24 -13.43 -8.16
CA SER A 87 21.12 -12.11 -7.54
C SER A 87 22.27 -11.22 -7.99
N LEU A 88 21.92 -10.02 -8.46
CA LEU A 88 22.81 -8.97 -8.98
C LEU A 88 22.42 -7.61 -8.36
N ARG A 89 21.89 -7.62 -7.14
CA ARG A 89 21.35 -6.42 -6.50
C ARG A 89 22.48 -5.47 -6.11
N HIS A 90 22.18 -4.18 -6.03
CA HIS A 90 23.14 -3.15 -5.61
C HIS A 90 24.45 -3.21 -6.43
N ASN A 91 24.32 -3.35 -7.74
CA ASN A 91 25.43 -3.19 -8.68
C ASN A 91 25.30 -1.83 -9.40
N ASN A 92 26.18 -1.58 -10.35
CA ASN A 92 26.15 -0.37 -11.17
C ASN A 92 25.78 -0.67 -12.63
N LEU A 93 24.87 -1.63 -12.85
CA LEU A 93 24.52 -2.07 -14.19
C LEU A 93 23.86 -0.91 -14.95
N SER A 94 24.48 -0.51 -16.06
CA SER A 94 23.96 0.48 -17.00
C SER A 94 23.43 -0.15 -18.27
N PHE A 95 23.92 -1.34 -18.63
CA PHE A 95 23.52 -2.03 -19.85
C PHE A 95 23.51 -3.55 -19.69
N ILE A 96 22.45 -4.18 -20.19
CA ILE A 96 22.30 -5.63 -20.26
C ILE A 96 22.03 -6.01 -21.72
N THR A 97 22.99 -6.68 -22.34
CA THR A 97 22.91 -7.12 -23.73
C THR A 97 21.77 -8.13 -23.91
N PRO A 98 21.00 -8.09 -25.02
CA PRO A 98 20.07 -9.16 -25.36
C PRO A 98 20.77 -10.52 -25.35
N GLY A 99 20.21 -11.51 -24.65
CA GLY A 99 20.84 -12.82 -24.51
C GLY A 99 21.90 -12.92 -23.41
N ALA A 100 22.07 -11.91 -22.55
CA ALA A 100 22.98 -11.98 -21.40
C ALA A 100 22.68 -13.17 -20.46
N PHE A 101 21.41 -13.55 -20.34
CA PHE A 101 20.96 -14.68 -19.52
C PHE A 101 20.74 -15.98 -20.31
N ARG A 102 21.22 -16.07 -21.55
CA ARG A 102 21.14 -17.29 -22.36
C ARG A 102 21.98 -18.39 -21.68
N GLY A 103 21.47 -19.62 -21.64
CA GLY A 103 22.08 -20.75 -20.93
C GLY A 103 21.51 -21.01 -19.54
N LEU A 104 20.65 -20.12 -19.02
CA LEU A 104 20.04 -20.23 -17.69
C LEU A 104 18.60 -20.79 -17.74
N ALA A 105 18.42 -21.92 -18.42
CA ALA A 105 17.10 -22.47 -18.77
C ALA A 105 16.20 -22.85 -17.58
N ARG A 106 16.77 -23.06 -16.39
CA ARG A 106 16.05 -23.41 -15.16
C ARG A 106 15.92 -22.26 -14.16
N LEU A 107 16.35 -21.06 -14.52
CA LEU A 107 16.31 -19.91 -13.63
C LEU A 107 14.87 -19.61 -13.23
N ALA A 108 14.60 -19.62 -11.93
CA ALA A 108 13.29 -19.40 -11.35
C ALA A 108 13.18 -18.01 -10.69
N GLU A 109 14.30 -17.42 -10.28
CA GLU A 109 14.36 -16.11 -9.66
C GLU A 109 15.57 -15.31 -10.14
N LEU A 110 15.30 -14.07 -10.56
CA LEU A 110 16.30 -13.10 -10.98
C LEU A 110 16.08 -11.81 -10.21
N ARG A 111 17.12 -11.35 -9.50
CA ARG A 111 17.10 -10.08 -8.77
C ARG A 111 18.10 -9.10 -9.34
N LEU A 112 17.59 -7.98 -9.85
CA LEU A 112 18.34 -6.86 -10.43
C LEU A 112 18.12 -5.57 -9.63
N ALA A 113 17.50 -5.63 -8.46
CA ALA A 113 17.16 -4.46 -7.67
C ALA A 113 18.36 -3.53 -7.40
N HIS A 114 18.10 -2.23 -7.29
CA HIS A 114 19.10 -1.21 -6.99
C HIS A 114 20.24 -1.13 -8.01
N ASN A 115 19.94 -1.28 -9.31
CA ASN A 115 20.83 -0.93 -10.40
C ASN A 115 20.40 0.40 -11.02
N GLY A 116 20.74 1.50 -10.35
CA GLY A 116 20.19 2.83 -10.64
C GLY A 116 20.61 3.46 -11.97
N ASP A 117 21.58 2.86 -12.67
CA ASP A 117 22.07 3.32 -13.97
C ASP A 117 21.41 2.60 -15.15
N LEU A 118 20.61 1.55 -14.90
CA LEU A 118 20.10 0.67 -15.95
C LEU A 118 19.19 1.41 -16.93
N ARG A 119 18.26 2.24 -16.43
CA ARG A 119 17.31 3.15 -17.15
C ARG A 119 16.41 2.53 -18.24
N TYR A 120 16.93 1.61 -19.05
CA TYR A 120 16.29 0.94 -20.16
C TYR A 120 16.62 -0.57 -20.16
N LEU A 121 15.66 -1.38 -20.60
CA LEU A 121 15.83 -2.81 -20.85
C LEU A 121 15.38 -3.10 -22.28
N HIS A 122 16.19 -3.85 -23.01
CA HIS A 122 15.83 -4.26 -24.38
C HIS A 122 14.73 -5.33 -24.35
N ALA A 123 13.81 -5.32 -25.31
CA ALA A 123 12.64 -6.22 -25.36
C ALA A 123 12.96 -7.73 -25.34
N ARG A 124 14.20 -8.12 -25.65
CA ARG A 124 14.69 -9.51 -25.66
C ARG A 124 15.61 -9.84 -24.48
N THR A 125 15.81 -8.94 -23.53
CA THR A 125 16.75 -9.15 -22.42
C THR A 125 16.43 -10.43 -21.63
N PHE A 126 15.15 -10.73 -21.40
CA PHE A 126 14.73 -11.92 -20.64
C PHE A 126 14.17 -13.07 -21.50
N ALA A 127 14.31 -13.01 -22.82
CA ALA A 127 13.64 -13.95 -23.74
C ALA A 127 14.01 -15.43 -23.50
N ALA A 128 15.20 -15.71 -22.97
CA ALA A 128 15.67 -17.08 -22.68
C ALA A 128 15.14 -17.67 -21.35
N LEU A 129 14.43 -16.89 -20.53
CA LEU A 129 14.09 -17.23 -19.15
C LEU A 129 12.67 -17.81 -19.01
N GLY A 130 12.35 -18.84 -19.80
CA GLY A 130 10.99 -19.41 -19.88
C GLY A 130 10.45 -20.03 -18.57
N ARG A 131 11.33 -20.31 -17.59
CA ARG A 131 10.95 -20.85 -16.26
C ARG A 131 10.98 -19.82 -15.14
N LEU A 132 11.25 -18.55 -15.44
CA LEU A 132 11.34 -17.49 -14.45
C LEU A 132 9.99 -17.28 -13.77
N ARG A 133 9.98 -17.34 -12.44
CA ARG A 133 8.78 -17.15 -11.62
C ARG A 133 8.79 -15.84 -10.87
N ARG A 134 9.97 -15.35 -10.47
CA ARG A 134 10.15 -14.11 -9.72
C ARG A 134 11.17 -13.21 -10.41
N LEU A 135 10.77 -11.99 -10.72
CA LEU A 135 11.63 -10.97 -11.30
C LEU A 135 11.58 -9.71 -10.42
N ASP A 136 12.75 -9.28 -9.96
CA ASP A 136 12.91 -8.08 -9.14
C ASP A 136 13.73 -7.02 -9.90
N LEU A 137 13.06 -5.92 -10.25
CA LEU A 137 13.53 -4.73 -10.93
C LEU A 137 13.38 -3.48 -10.04
N ALA A 138 13.33 -3.65 -8.71
CA ALA A 138 13.17 -2.53 -7.79
C ALA A 138 14.28 -1.48 -7.96
N ALA A 139 13.93 -0.20 -7.85
CA ALA A 139 14.88 0.92 -7.80
C ALA A 139 15.94 0.92 -8.93
N CYS A 140 15.54 0.58 -10.16
CA CYS A 140 16.40 0.57 -11.35
C CYS A 140 16.29 1.86 -12.20
N ARG A 141 15.54 2.85 -11.71
CA ARG A 141 15.20 4.10 -12.42
C ARG A 141 14.61 3.88 -13.82
N LEU A 142 13.89 2.79 -14.02
CA LEU A 142 13.26 2.47 -15.31
C LEU A 142 12.11 3.44 -15.59
N PHE A 143 12.08 4.05 -16.76
CA PHE A 143 10.99 4.95 -17.18
C PHE A 143 9.84 4.20 -17.88
N SER A 144 10.15 3.06 -18.52
CA SER A 144 9.17 2.20 -19.20
C SER A 144 9.67 0.76 -19.22
N LEU A 145 8.76 -0.16 -19.54
CA LEU A 145 9.07 -1.55 -19.88
C LEU A 145 8.53 -1.81 -21.30
N PRO A 146 9.35 -2.24 -22.26
CA PRO A 146 8.86 -2.61 -23.58
C PRO A 146 7.83 -3.75 -23.48
N GLU A 147 6.76 -3.69 -24.27
CA GLU A 147 5.64 -4.64 -24.17
C GLU A 147 6.07 -6.11 -24.27
N ARG A 148 7.01 -6.41 -25.19
CA ARG A 148 7.51 -7.77 -25.43
C ARG A 148 8.50 -8.26 -24.36
N LEU A 149 8.97 -7.38 -23.46
CA LEU A 149 9.99 -7.73 -22.46
C LEU A 149 9.54 -8.86 -21.54
N LEU A 150 8.29 -8.78 -21.06
CA LEU A 150 7.72 -9.77 -20.13
C LEU A 150 6.89 -10.85 -20.84
N ALA A 151 6.45 -10.60 -22.08
CA ALA A 151 5.71 -11.59 -22.87
C ALA A 151 6.49 -12.91 -23.06
N GLY A 152 7.83 -12.85 -23.06
CA GLY A 152 8.71 -14.02 -23.08
C GLY A 152 8.80 -14.82 -21.77
N LEU A 153 8.04 -14.45 -20.73
CA LEU A 153 8.11 -15.04 -19.38
C LEU A 153 6.78 -15.73 -19.00
N PRO A 154 6.42 -16.85 -19.66
CA PRO A 154 5.10 -17.47 -19.46
C PRO A 154 4.91 -18.05 -18.05
N ALA A 155 5.99 -18.32 -17.31
CA ALA A 155 5.94 -18.85 -15.95
C ALA A 155 5.96 -17.76 -14.86
N LEU A 156 6.01 -16.48 -15.22
CA LEU A 156 6.17 -15.39 -14.26
C LEU A 156 4.96 -15.31 -13.33
N ARG A 157 5.23 -15.31 -12.03
CA ARG A 157 4.23 -15.23 -10.96
C ARG A 157 4.34 -13.94 -10.17
N GLU A 158 5.56 -13.44 -9.99
CA GLU A 158 5.81 -12.26 -9.17
C GLU A 158 6.71 -11.29 -9.91
N LEU A 159 6.22 -10.06 -10.07
CA LEU A 159 7.00 -8.92 -10.53
C LEU A 159 7.11 -7.91 -9.40
N ALA A 160 8.34 -7.60 -9.02
CA ALA A 160 8.64 -6.47 -8.15
C ALA A 160 9.35 -5.40 -8.97
N ALA A 161 8.74 -4.22 -9.09
CA ALA A 161 9.37 -3.06 -9.71
C ALA A 161 9.08 -1.74 -8.96
N PRO A 162 9.10 -1.70 -7.60
CA PRO A 162 8.91 -0.46 -6.86
C PRO A 162 10.06 0.52 -7.08
N GLY A 163 9.83 1.80 -6.86
CA GLY A 163 10.90 2.80 -6.92
C GLY A 163 11.41 3.09 -8.34
N ASN A 164 10.60 2.79 -9.36
CA ASN A 164 10.88 3.13 -10.76
C ASN A 164 10.16 4.42 -11.16
N LEU A 165 10.39 4.87 -12.39
CA LEU A 165 9.93 6.17 -12.91
C LEU A 165 8.78 6.01 -13.90
N PHE A 166 8.00 4.93 -13.78
CA PHE A 166 6.85 4.68 -14.65
C PHE A 166 5.79 5.77 -14.48
N GLY A 167 5.41 6.45 -15.57
CA GLY A 167 4.30 7.42 -15.55
C GLY A 167 2.92 6.77 -15.58
N ARG A 168 2.83 5.52 -16.04
CA ARG A 168 1.60 4.72 -16.13
C ARG A 168 1.90 3.27 -15.73
N VAL A 169 0.86 2.49 -15.44
CA VAL A 169 1.00 1.04 -15.29
C VAL A 169 1.65 0.47 -16.58
N PRO A 170 2.79 -0.25 -16.49
CA PRO A 170 3.51 -0.71 -17.68
C PRO A 170 2.66 -1.66 -18.55
N GLY A 171 2.54 -1.34 -19.84
CA GLY A 171 1.81 -2.18 -20.81
C GLY A 171 2.39 -3.59 -20.97
N ALA A 172 3.66 -3.78 -20.61
CA ALA A 172 4.33 -5.10 -20.55
C ALA A 172 3.66 -6.11 -19.60
N LEU A 173 2.77 -5.67 -18.70
CA LEU A 173 1.98 -6.57 -17.86
C LEU A 173 0.84 -7.27 -18.63
N ARG A 174 0.42 -6.71 -19.76
CA ARG A 174 -0.71 -7.24 -20.53
C ARG A 174 -0.44 -8.69 -20.96
N GLY A 175 -1.42 -9.55 -20.73
CA GLY A 175 -1.36 -10.96 -21.13
C GLY A 175 -0.56 -11.87 -20.21
N LEU A 176 -0.02 -11.38 -19.08
CA LEU A 176 0.69 -12.22 -18.11
C LEU A 176 -0.27 -13.08 -17.27
N ALA A 177 -0.86 -14.10 -17.89
CA ALA A 177 -1.93 -14.93 -17.33
C ALA A 177 -1.55 -15.69 -16.05
N ASN A 178 -0.26 -15.87 -15.77
CA ASN A 178 0.23 -16.56 -14.57
C ASN A 178 0.69 -15.61 -13.46
N LEU A 179 0.68 -14.30 -13.69
CA LEU A 179 1.10 -13.32 -12.70
C LEU A 179 0.11 -13.31 -11.54
N THR A 180 0.60 -13.50 -10.33
CA THR A 180 -0.17 -13.49 -9.08
C THR A 180 0.11 -12.25 -8.24
N HIS A 181 1.34 -11.71 -8.30
CA HIS A 181 1.72 -10.52 -7.53
C HIS A 181 2.42 -9.50 -8.42
N ALA A 182 1.93 -8.26 -8.40
CA ALA A 182 2.53 -7.12 -9.07
C ALA A 182 2.76 -5.98 -8.07
N ARG A 183 4.03 -5.67 -7.82
CA ARG A 183 4.46 -4.61 -6.90
C ARG A 183 5.06 -3.46 -7.70
N LEU A 184 4.34 -2.33 -7.74
CA LEU A 184 4.67 -1.14 -8.53
C LEU A 184 4.67 0.13 -7.65
N GLU A 185 5.01 -0.02 -6.36
CA GLU A 185 4.93 1.08 -5.38
C GLU A 185 6.01 2.15 -5.55
N ARG A 186 5.84 3.28 -4.85
CA ARG A 186 6.90 4.29 -4.65
C ARG A 186 7.45 4.84 -5.97
N GLY A 187 6.59 5.02 -6.96
CA GLY A 187 6.96 5.45 -8.31
C GLY A 187 6.36 6.79 -8.70
N ARG A 188 6.01 6.92 -10.00
CA ARG A 188 5.41 8.11 -10.59
C ARG A 188 4.15 7.79 -11.40
N ILE A 189 3.48 6.68 -11.10
CA ILE A 189 2.29 6.27 -11.86
C ILE A 189 1.17 7.27 -11.59
N GLU A 190 0.65 7.90 -12.64
CA GLU A 190 -0.35 8.98 -12.54
C GLU A 190 -1.78 8.50 -12.82
N ALA A 191 -1.94 7.41 -13.57
CA ALA A 191 -3.25 6.86 -13.91
C ALA A 191 -3.23 5.34 -14.06
N VAL A 192 -4.38 4.73 -13.72
CA VAL A 192 -4.69 3.33 -14.05
C VAL A 192 -5.65 3.33 -15.23
N ALA A 193 -5.09 3.17 -16.43
CA ALA A 193 -5.86 3.21 -17.67
C ALA A 193 -6.66 1.91 -17.88
N ALA A 194 -7.83 2.04 -18.50
CA ALA A 194 -8.57 0.90 -19.01
C ALA A 194 -7.67 0.10 -19.96
N GLY A 195 -7.63 -1.22 -19.79
CA GLY A 195 -6.83 -2.08 -20.65
C GLY A 195 -5.41 -2.40 -20.15
N SER A 196 -4.85 -1.58 -19.24
CA SER A 196 -3.46 -1.75 -18.75
C SER A 196 -3.22 -3.07 -17.99
N LEU A 197 -4.30 -3.68 -17.47
CA LEU A 197 -4.29 -4.91 -16.71
C LEU A 197 -4.96 -6.09 -17.45
N LEU A 198 -5.18 -5.97 -18.77
CA LEU A 198 -5.81 -7.04 -19.55
C LEU A 198 -5.03 -8.35 -19.50
N GLY A 199 -5.76 -9.45 -19.32
CA GLY A 199 -5.18 -10.80 -19.27
C GLY A 199 -4.57 -11.19 -17.92
N LEU A 200 -4.67 -10.35 -16.89
CA LEU A 200 -4.16 -10.63 -15.54
C LEU A 200 -5.16 -11.41 -14.66
N GLY A 201 -5.75 -12.47 -15.22
CA GLY A 201 -6.85 -13.21 -14.58
C GLY A 201 -6.48 -14.00 -13.31
N ARG A 202 -5.19 -14.20 -13.02
CA ARG A 202 -4.69 -14.88 -11.81
C ARG A 202 -4.06 -13.93 -10.79
N LEU A 203 -4.12 -12.62 -11.03
CA LEU A 203 -3.52 -11.62 -10.15
C LEU A 203 -4.28 -11.60 -8.83
N ARG A 204 -3.57 -11.81 -7.72
CA ARG A 204 -4.10 -11.82 -6.35
C ARG A 204 -3.73 -10.56 -5.59
N ALA A 205 -2.53 -10.00 -5.83
CA ALA A 205 -2.09 -8.78 -5.17
C ALA A 205 -1.57 -7.77 -6.19
N LEU A 206 -2.13 -6.57 -6.15
CA LEU A 206 -1.68 -5.41 -6.92
C LEU A 206 -1.39 -4.26 -5.98
N SER A 207 -0.13 -3.82 -5.98
CA SER A 207 0.31 -2.73 -5.14
C SER A 207 0.76 -1.55 -5.99
N LEU A 208 0.02 -0.44 -5.86
CA LEU A 208 0.23 0.85 -6.52
C LEU A 208 0.39 1.97 -5.48
N GLN A 209 0.60 1.63 -4.21
CA GLN A 209 0.74 2.62 -3.13
C GLN A 209 1.94 3.55 -3.32
N ALA A 210 1.85 4.74 -2.72
CA ALA A 210 2.91 5.76 -2.78
C ALA A 210 3.30 6.13 -4.23
N ASN A 211 2.33 6.22 -5.12
CA ASN A 211 2.50 6.74 -6.49
C ASN A 211 1.87 8.15 -6.58
N ARG A 212 1.47 8.56 -7.78
CA ARG A 212 0.82 9.85 -8.05
C ARG A 212 -0.54 9.63 -8.70
N VAL A 213 -1.19 8.49 -8.44
CA VAL A 213 -2.41 8.10 -9.15
C VAL A 213 -3.50 9.10 -8.84
N GLY A 214 -3.86 9.92 -9.82
CA GLY A 214 -4.95 10.88 -9.75
C GLY A 214 -6.25 10.34 -10.36
N THR A 215 -6.13 9.41 -11.32
CA THR A 215 -7.28 8.93 -12.10
C THR A 215 -7.26 7.42 -12.26
N VAL A 216 -8.40 6.79 -11.98
CA VAL A 216 -8.69 5.38 -12.28
C VAL A 216 -9.82 5.36 -13.30
N HIS A 217 -9.59 4.75 -14.46
CA HIS A 217 -10.63 4.63 -15.49
C HIS A 217 -11.69 3.60 -15.08
N ALA A 218 -12.93 3.79 -15.55
CA ALA A 218 -14.00 2.85 -15.29
C ALA A 218 -13.63 1.43 -15.76
N GLY A 219 -13.83 0.44 -14.89
CA GLY A 219 -13.53 -0.97 -15.20
C GLY A 219 -12.03 -1.28 -15.39
N ALA A 220 -11.10 -0.40 -14.99
CA ALA A 220 -9.66 -0.66 -15.15
C ALA A 220 -9.19 -1.95 -14.44
N PHE A 221 -9.84 -2.33 -13.34
CA PHE A 221 -9.53 -3.56 -12.59
C PHE A 221 -10.42 -4.75 -12.96
N ARG A 222 -11.43 -4.59 -13.83
CA ARG A 222 -12.36 -5.65 -14.22
C ARG A 222 -11.67 -6.94 -14.73
N PRO A 223 -10.53 -6.89 -15.45
CA PRO A 223 -9.82 -8.10 -15.86
C PRO A 223 -9.22 -8.93 -14.71
N CYS A 224 -9.09 -8.36 -13.50
CA CYS A 224 -8.41 -8.95 -12.35
C CYS A 224 -9.41 -9.60 -11.37
N GLY A 225 -10.32 -10.45 -11.83
CA GLY A 225 -11.38 -11.03 -10.99
C GLY A 225 -10.90 -11.93 -9.82
N ALA A 226 -9.62 -12.33 -9.81
CA ALA A 226 -9.00 -13.10 -8.72
C ALA A 226 -8.27 -12.24 -7.69
N LEU A 227 -8.38 -10.90 -7.78
CA LEU A 227 -7.64 -9.98 -6.91
C LEU A 227 -8.18 -10.05 -5.47
N GLU A 228 -7.28 -10.29 -4.53
CA GLU A 228 -7.53 -10.40 -3.09
C GLU A 228 -7.07 -9.13 -2.36
N HIS A 229 -5.98 -8.50 -2.83
CA HIS A 229 -5.38 -7.31 -2.22
C HIS A 229 -5.12 -6.21 -3.24
N LEU A 230 -5.71 -5.03 -3.01
CA LEU A 230 -5.50 -3.84 -3.82
C LEU A 230 -5.02 -2.68 -2.96
N LEU A 231 -3.77 -2.26 -3.18
CA LEU A 231 -3.15 -1.16 -2.44
C LEU A 231 -3.04 0.09 -3.32
N LEU A 232 -3.87 1.08 -3.02
CA LEU A 232 -3.92 2.40 -3.67
C LEU A 232 -3.68 3.55 -2.68
N ASN A 233 -3.23 3.24 -1.46
CA ASN A 233 -2.96 4.24 -0.44
C ASN A 233 -1.80 5.18 -0.81
N ASP A 234 -1.81 6.37 -0.21
CA ASP A 234 -0.80 7.42 -0.40
C ASP A 234 -0.64 7.79 -1.89
N ASN A 235 -1.77 8.09 -2.54
CA ASN A 235 -1.87 8.54 -3.93
C ASN A 235 -2.56 9.93 -4.01
N ARG A 236 -3.10 10.30 -5.17
CA ARG A 236 -3.73 11.61 -5.43
C ARG A 236 -5.20 11.49 -5.85
N LEU A 237 -5.86 10.40 -5.48
CA LEU A 237 -7.24 10.13 -5.88
C LEU A 237 -8.18 11.14 -5.21
N ALA A 238 -8.82 12.00 -6.00
CA ALA A 238 -9.87 12.90 -5.52
C ALA A 238 -11.28 12.33 -5.75
N GLU A 239 -11.41 11.48 -6.77
CA GLU A 239 -12.66 10.82 -7.16
C GLU A 239 -12.39 9.43 -7.72
N LEU A 240 -13.44 8.60 -7.74
CA LEU A 240 -13.44 7.28 -8.35
C LEU A 240 -14.72 7.10 -9.15
N PRO A 241 -14.66 6.53 -10.37
CA PRO A 241 -15.87 6.23 -11.14
C PRO A 241 -16.75 5.21 -10.39
N ALA A 242 -18.07 5.28 -10.62
CA ALA A 242 -19.05 4.40 -9.95
C ALA A 242 -18.65 2.92 -9.99
N GLY A 243 -18.20 2.43 -11.16
CA GLY A 243 -17.74 1.05 -11.34
C GLY A 243 -16.22 0.86 -11.26
N ALA A 244 -15.50 1.63 -10.43
CA ALA A 244 -14.03 1.53 -10.33
C ALA A 244 -13.56 0.10 -10.00
N PHE A 245 -14.24 -0.57 -9.06
CA PHE A 245 -13.89 -1.89 -8.54
C PHE A 245 -14.82 -3.01 -9.03
N ARG A 246 -15.55 -2.75 -10.13
CA ARG A 246 -16.50 -3.73 -10.69
C ARG A 246 -15.80 -5.03 -11.08
N GLY A 247 -16.37 -6.16 -10.68
CA GLY A 247 -15.86 -7.50 -10.93
C GLY A 247 -14.82 -8.02 -9.92
N LEU A 248 -14.48 -7.26 -8.88
CA LEU A 248 -13.52 -7.66 -7.85
C LEU A 248 -14.16 -8.44 -6.69
N GLY A 249 -14.91 -9.50 -7.01
CA GLY A 249 -15.70 -10.26 -6.02
C GLY A 249 -14.88 -11.00 -4.95
N ARG A 250 -13.59 -11.24 -5.20
CA ARG A 250 -12.67 -11.93 -4.27
C ARG A 250 -11.80 -10.98 -3.44
N LEU A 251 -12.05 -9.66 -3.54
CA LEU A 251 -11.21 -8.67 -2.88
C LEU A 251 -11.45 -8.72 -1.38
N ARG A 252 -10.38 -8.93 -0.61
CA ARG A 252 -10.40 -9.01 0.85
C ARG A 252 -9.88 -7.75 1.53
N ALA A 253 -8.89 -7.09 0.92
CA ALA A 253 -8.32 -5.85 1.45
C ALA A 253 -8.24 -4.77 0.37
N LEU A 254 -8.83 -3.62 0.67
CA LEU A 254 -8.78 -2.42 -0.16
C LEU A 254 -8.18 -1.25 0.63
N HIS A 255 -7.03 -0.79 0.18
CA HIS A 255 -6.36 0.36 0.80
C HIS A 255 -6.50 1.61 -0.07
N LEU A 256 -7.27 2.58 0.40
CA LEU A 256 -7.49 3.90 -0.21
C LEU A 256 -7.04 5.04 0.71
N GLY A 257 -6.43 4.74 1.86
CA GLY A 257 -6.01 5.74 2.82
C GLY A 257 -4.93 6.70 2.29
N GLY A 258 -4.85 7.92 2.80
CA GLY A 258 -3.84 8.89 2.33
C GLY A 258 -4.09 9.42 0.91
N ASN A 259 -5.36 9.54 0.51
CA ASN A 259 -5.77 10.13 -0.78
C ASN A 259 -6.50 11.47 -0.53
N ALA A 260 -7.23 11.98 -1.52
CA ALA A 260 -7.98 13.23 -1.47
C ALA A 260 -9.50 13.02 -1.65
N LEU A 261 -10.02 11.82 -1.36
CA LEU A 261 -11.43 11.48 -1.55
C LEU A 261 -12.32 12.34 -0.65
N GLY A 262 -13.33 12.98 -1.23
CA GLY A 262 -14.27 13.87 -0.51
C GLY A 262 -15.56 13.21 -0.05
N ARG A 263 -15.93 12.07 -0.64
CA ARG A 263 -17.14 11.31 -0.32
C ARG A 263 -16.89 9.81 -0.42
N VAL A 264 -17.80 9.01 0.13
CA VAL A 264 -17.87 7.56 -0.09
C VAL A 264 -19.16 7.24 -0.82
N ALA A 265 -19.04 6.67 -2.01
CA ALA A 265 -20.19 6.35 -2.85
C ALA A 265 -20.56 4.85 -2.78
N ARG A 266 -21.85 4.55 -2.74
CA ARG A 266 -22.36 3.17 -2.68
C ARG A 266 -21.94 2.33 -3.87
N ALA A 267 -21.87 2.94 -5.04
CA ALA A 267 -21.52 2.25 -6.28
C ALA A 267 -20.11 1.63 -6.25
N TRP A 268 -19.17 2.17 -5.47
CA TRP A 268 -17.79 1.68 -5.42
C TRP A 268 -17.69 0.24 -4.89
N PHE A 269 -18.61 -0.14 -4.02
CA PHE A 269 -18.50 -1.36 -3.23
C PHE A 269 -19.53 -2.43 -3.62
N THR A 270 -20.27 -2.22 -4.72
CA THR A 270 -21.40 -3.07 -5.12
C THR A 270 -21.03 -4.56 -5.24
N ASP A 271 -19.84 -4.86 -5.78
CA ASP A 271 -19.41 -6.25 -6.06
C ASP A 271 -18.50 -6.84 -4.95
N LEU A 272 -18.15 -6.09 -3.90
CA LEU A 272 -17.07 -6.45 -2.97
C LEU A 272 -17.55 -7.33 -1.79
N ALA A 273 -18.22 -8.43 -2.08
CA ALA A 273 -18.86 -9.27 -1.06
C ALA A 273 -17.89 -9.95 -0.07
N GLU A 274 -16.66 -10.26 -0.49
CA GLU A 274 -15.62 -10.88 0.35
C GLU A 274 -14.71 -9.85 1.07
N LEU A 275 -15.05 -8.56 1.06
CA LEU A 275 -14.17 -7.53 1.64
C LEU A 275 -14.15 -7.63 3.17
N GLU A 276 -12.95 -7.82 3.72
CA GLU A 276 -12.70 -7.94 5.16
C GLU A 276 -12.13 -6.63 5.73
N LEU A 277 -11.28 -5.94 4.97
CA LEU A 277 -10.54 -4.77 5.43
C LEU A 277 -10.68 -3.60 4.44
N LEU A 278 -11.24 -2.49 4.93
CA LEU A 278 -11.40 -1.26 4.15
C LEU A 278 -10.71 -0.08 4.83
N TYR A 279 -9.66 0.44 4.18
CA TYR A 279 -8.92 1.61 4.64
C TYR A 279 -9.27 2.85 3.83
N LEU A 280 -9.97 3.79 4.47
CA LEU A 280 -10.34 5.10 3.94
C LEU A 280 -9.74 6.24 4.81
N ASP A 281 -8.80 5.92 5.70
CA ASP A 281 -8.17 6.86 6.61
C ASP A 281 -7.37 7.95 5.90
N ARG A 282 -7.12 9.08 6.57
CA ARG A 282 -6.27 10.17 6.02
C ARG A 282 -6.73 10.65 4.63
N ASN A 283 -8.05 10.81 4.44
CA ASN A 283 -8.66 11.38 3.24
C ASN A 283 -9.30 12.75 3.57
N ARG A 284 -10.23 13.23 2.73
CA ARG A 284 -11.02 14.46 2.96
C ARG A 284 -12.52 14.16 3.02
N ILE A 285 -12.89 12.94 3.41
CA ILE A 285 -14.27 12.45 3.35
C ILE A 285 -15.11 13.30 4.31
N ALA A 286 -16.10 13.99 3.76
CA ALA A 286 -17.09 14.76 4.53
C ALA A 286 -18.48 14.09 4.52
N PHE A 287 -18.71 13.15 3.60
CA PHE A 287 -20.02 12.53 3.39
C PHE A 287 -19.88 11.04 3.01
N VAL A 288 -20.77 10.20 3.55
CA VAL A 288 -20.91 8.79 3.19
C VAL A 288 -22.34 8.57 2.72
N GLU A 289 -22.52 8.04 1.50
CA GLU A 289 -23.83 7.75 0.95
C GLU A 289 -24.59 6.68 1.76
N GLU A 290 -25.91 6.76 1.72
CA GLU A 290 -26.78 5.75 2.32
C GLU A 290 -26.59 4.39 1.62
N GLY A 291 -26.55 3.33 2.42
CA GLY A 291 -26.25 1.97 1.95
C GLY A 291 -24.85 1.81 1.37
N ALA A 292 -23.91 2.74 1.60
CA ALA A 292 -22.56 2.64 1.04
C ALA A 292 -21.88 1.31 1.39
N PHE A 293 -22.09 0.80 2.60
CA PHE A 293 -21.47 -0.43 3.10
C PHE A 293 -22.42 -1.63 3.09
N GLN A 294 -23.60 -1.50 2.48
CA GLN A 294 -24.67 -2.50 2.47
C GLN A 294 -24.24 -3.90 2.05
N ASN A 295 -23.37 -4.00 1.03
CA ASN A 295 -22.97 -5.27 0.43
C ASN A 295 -21.70 -5.88 1.08
N LEU A 296 -21.12 -5.21 2.08
CA LEU A 296 -19.87 -5.62 2.71
C LEU A 296 -20.12 -6.55 3.90
N SER A 297 -20.80 -7.68 3.66
CA SER A 297 -21.26 -8.61 4.71
C SER A 297 -20.14 -9.26 5.53
N GLY A 298 -18.92 -9.33 4.98
CA GLY A 298 -17.73 -9.89 5.63
C GLY A 298 -16.82 -8.86 6.31
N LEU A 299 -17.22 -7.58 6.40
CA LEU A 299 -16.31 -6.51 6.80
C LEU A 299 -15.89 -6.61 8.27
N LEU A 300 -14.60 -6.91 8.49
CA LEU A 300 -14.02 -7.05 9.82
C LEU A 300 -13.53 -5.71 10.38
N ALA A 301 -13.00 -4.83 9.52
CA ALA A 301 -12.49 -3.53 9.95
C ALA A 301 -12.72 -2.43 8.90
N LEU A 302 -13.24 -1.30 9.38
CA LEU A 302 -13.42 -0.08 8.60
C LEU A 302 -12.64 1.08 9.23
N HIS A 303 -11.70 1.65 8.48
CA HIS A 303 -10.92 2.80 8.90
C HIS A 303 -11.41 4.07 8.21
N LEU A 304 -11.99 5.00 8.97
CA LEU A 304 -12.43 6.32 8.53
C LEU A 304 -11.74 7.47 9.29
N ASN A 305 -10.74 7.14 10.11
CA ASN A 305 -10.02 8.10 10.94
C ASN A 305 -9.21 9.11 10.12
N GLY A 306 -9.08 10.34 10.61
CA GLY A 306 -8.34 11.39 9.90
C GLY A 306 -9.06 11.89 8.65
N ASN A 307 -10.38 12.09 8.72
CA ASN A 307 -11.21 12.61 7.63
C ASN A 307 -11.88 13.93 8.06
N ARG A 308 -12.94 14.34 7.35
CA ARG A 308 -13.73 15.56 7.59
C ARG A 308 -15.19 15.26 7.94
N LEU A 309 -15.45 14.07 8.49
CA LEU A 309 -16.80 13.65 8.85
C LEU A 309 -17.28 14.45 10.05
N THR A 310 -18.44 15.09 9.92
CA THR A 310 -19.15 15.70 11.05
C THR A 310 -20.20 14.78 11.63
N ALA A 311 -20.75 13.86 10.83
CA ALA A 311 -21.69 12.85 11.27
C ALA A 311 -21.51 11.58 10.41
N LEU A 312 -21.94 10.44 10.93
CA LEU A 312 -22.01 9.18 10.20
C LEU A 312 -23.41 8.61 10.40
N ALA A 313 -24.18 8.52 9.33
CA ALA A 313 -25.56 8.04 9.41
C ALA A 313 -25.59 6.51 9.50
N TRP A 314 -26.47 5.98 10.36
CA TRP A 314 -26.75 4.54 10.44
C TRP A 314 -27.17 3.94 9.09
N ALA A 315 -27.88 4.72 8.26
CA ALA A 315 -28.31 4.34 6.93
C ALA A 315 -27.15 3.89 6.00
N ALA A 316 -25.90 4.32 6.25
CA ALA A 316 -24.73 3.85 5.50
C ALA A 316 -24.51 2.33 5.58
N PHE A 317 -25.05 1.67 6.61
CA PHE A 317 -24.84 0.26 6.92
C PHE A 317 -26.07 -0.65 6.69
N GLN A 318 -27.19 -0.11 6.23
CA GLN A 318 -28.44 -0.89 6.10
C GLN A 318 -28.45 -1.80 4.85
N PRO A 319 -29.09 -3.00 4.90
CA PRO A 319 -29.88 -3.58 5.99
C PRO A 319 -29.08 -4.56 6.87
N GLY A 320 -27.80 -4.83 6.55
CA GLY A 320 -26.99 -5.83 7.25
C GLY A 320 -25.78 -5.19 7.94
N PHE A 321 -25.71 -5.31 9.26
CA PHE A 321 -24.62 -4.75 10.07
C PHE A 321 -23.88 -5.87 10.83
N PHE A 322 -22.70 -6.24 10.34
CA PHE A 322 -21.72 -6.96 11.14
C PHE A 322 -20.35 -6.35 10.92
N LEU A 323 -20.01 -5.36 11.74
CA LEU A 323 -18.70 -4.72 11.69
C LEU A 323 -17.87 -5.14 12.89
N GLY A 324 -16.70 -5.71 12.65
CA GLY A 324 -15.80 -6.13 13.72
C GLY A 324 -15.23 -4.94 14.49
N ARG A 325 -14.66 -3.95 13.80
CA ARG A 325 -14.03 -2.74 14.36
C ARG A 325 -14.24 -1.52 13.46
N LEU A 326 -14.52 -0.36 14.06
CA LEU A 326 -14.66 0.91 13.36
C LEU A 326 -13.70 1.95 13.96
N PHE A 327 -12.86 2.55 13.12
CA PHE A 327 -11.91 3.57 13.53
C PHE A 327 -12.36 4.96 13.05
N LEU A 328 -12.72 5.83 13.99
CA LEU A 328 -13.37 7.13 13.73
C LEU A 328 -12.59 8.35 14.24
N PHE A 329 -11.52 8.14 15.00
CA PHE A 329 -10.74 9.22 15.60
C PHE A 329 -10.23 10.25 14.57
N ARG A 330 -9.93 11.47 15.01
CA ARG A 330 -9.50 12.58 14.14
C ARG A 330 -10.51 12.91 13.03
N ASN A 331 -11.76 13.14 13.42
CA ASN A 331 -12.80 13.72 12.58
C ASN A 331 -13.51 14.84 13.38
N PRO A 332 -14.01 15.90 12.74
CA PRO A 332 -14.70 17.01 13.40
C PRO A 332 -16.16 16.66 13.75
N TRP A 333 -16.37 15.66 14.62
CA TRP A 333 -17.71 15.17 14.96
C TRP A 333 -18.61 16.26 15.55
N ARG A 334 -19.81 16.41 14.99
CA ARG A 334 -20.92 17.18 15.56
C ARG A 334 -21.79 16.23 16.36
N CYS A 335 -21.66 16.28 17.68
CA CYS A 335 -22.34 15.42 18.63
C CYS A 335 -23.76 15.92 18.91
N ASP A 336 -24.58 15.90 17.86
CA ASP A 336 -26.02 16.10 17.88
C ASP A 336 -26.75 14.75 17.78
N CYS A 337 -28.08 14.74 17.82
CA CYS A 337 -28.91 13.54 17.80
C CYS A 337 -28.64 12.60 16.61
N ARG A 338 -27.99 13.07 15.52
CA ARG A 338 -27.60 12.19 14.41
C ARG A 338 -26.52 11.18 14.80
N LEU A 339 -25.78 11.42 15.89
CA LEU A 339 -24.78 10.50 16.44
C LEU A 339 -25.30 9.67 17.63
N GLU A 340 -26.57 9.78 18.00
CA GLU A 340 -27.15 9.03 19.12
C GLU A 340 -26.95 7.50 18.94
N TRP A 341 -27.20 6.99 17.73
CA TRP A 341 -27.02 5.57 17.42
C TRP A 341 -25.57 5.13 17.64
N LEU A 342 -24.59 5.99 17.31
CA LEU A 342 -23.17 5.68 17.40
C LEU A 342 -22.75 5.64 18.87
N ARG A 343 -23.24 6.58 19.68
CA ARG A 343 -23.07 6.57 21.14
C ARG A 343 -23.65 5.29 21.75
N ALA A 344 -24.88 4.93 21.40
CA ALA A 344 -25.51 3.69 21.88
C ALA A 344 -24.72 2.44 21.45
N TRP A 345 -24.19 2.42 20.23
CA TRP A 345 -23.38 1.32 19.73
C TRP A 345 -22.01 1.21 20.42
N MET A 346 -21.38 2.34 20.74
CA MET A 346 -20.13 2.38 21.53
C MET A 346 -20.32 1.72 22.90
N GLU A 347 -21.43 2.01 23.58
CA GLU A 347 -21.75 1.43 24.89
C GLU A 347 -22.03 -0.07 24.83
N GLY A 348 -22.81 -0.51 23.84
CA GLY A 348 -23.21 -1.91 23.73
C GLY A 348 -22.12 -2.85 23.19
N SER A 349 -21.21 -2.34 22.35
CA SER A 349 -20.25 -3.19 21.64
C SER A 349 -18.81 -3.13 22.17
N GLY A 350 -18.38 -2.00 22.75
CA GLY A 350 -16.98 -1.75 23.11
C GLY A 350 -15.99 -1.78 21.92
N ARG A 351 -16.49 -1.77 20.68
CA ARG A 351 -15.69 -1.94 19.44
C ARG A 351 -15.23 -0.63 18.80
N VAL A 352 -15.63 0.49 19.39
CA VAL A 352 -15.27 1.86 18.97
C VAL A 352 -14.87 2.66 20.18
N ALA A 353 -13.76 3.39 20.06
CA ALA A 353 -13.28 4.31 21.07
C ALA A 353 -12.75 5.58 20.37
N GLU A 354 -12.56 6.64 21.16
CA GLU A 354 -11.90 7.89 20.75
C GLU A 354 -12.66 8.65 19.64
N VAL A 355 -13.88 9.06 19.96
CA VAL A 355 -14.75 9.88 19.11
C VAL A 355 -14.96 11.24 19.79
N PRO A 356 -13.93 12.11 19.83
CA PRO A 356 -14.05 13.42 20.47
C PRO A 356 -14.96 14.34 19.66
N CYS A 357 -15.88 14.99 20.34
CA CYS A 357 -16.79 15.98 19.79
C CYS A 357 -16.05 17.28 19.45
N ALA A 358 -16.25 17.80 18.24
CA ALA A 358 -15.79 19.12 17.84
C ALA A 358 -16.88 20.19 18.03
N SER A 359 -18.15 19.79 18.02
CA SER A 359 -19.31 20.67 18.18
C SER A 359 -20.52 19.87 18.69
N PRO A 360 -21.59 20.50 19.21
CA PRO A 360 -21.68 21.92 19.57
C PRO A 360 -20.74 22.30 20.73
N GLY A 361 -20.62 23.61 21.02
CA GLY A 361 -19.68 24.13 22.02
C GLY A 361 -19.90 23.57 23.44
N SER A 362 -21.14 23.20 23.78
CA SER A 362 -21.50 22.60 25.08
C SER A 362 -20.81 21.26 25.36
N VAL A 363 -20.41 20.53 24.31
CA VAL A 363 -19.79 19.19 24.42
C VAL A 363 -18.46 19.10 23.69
N ALA A 364 -17.93 20.22 23.18
CA ALA A 364 -16.67 20.24 22.45
C ALA A 364 -15.51 19.75 23.35
N GLY A 365 -14.70 18.82 22.83
CA GLY A 365 -13.60 18.17 23.53
C GLY A 365 -13.98 16.94 24.35
N LEU A 366 -15.27 16.70 24.62
CA LEU A 366 -15.73 15.47 25.26
C LEU A 366 -15.72 14.31 24.27
N ASP A 367 -15.44 13.10 24.76
CA ASP A 367 -15.66 11.88 23.97
C ASP A 367 -17.16 11.59 23.88
N LEU A 368 -17.64 11.15 22.72
CA LEU A 368 -19.04 10.85 22.46
C LEU A 368 -19.65 9.88 23.48
N SER A 369 -18.88 8.94 24.03
CA SER A 369 -19.34 8.03 25.09
C SER A 369 -19.80 8.75 26.37
N ARG A 370 -19.36 9.99 26.58
CA ARG A 370 -19.70 10.81 27.75
C ARG A 370 -20.79 11.85 27.46
N VAL A 371 -21.26 11.94 26.22
CA VAL A 371 -22.29 12.90 25.83
C VAL A 371 -23.67 12.36 26.21
N ALA A 372 -24.43 13.18 26.92
CA ALA A 372 -25.82 12.92 27.24
C ALA A 372 -26.73 13.50 26.15
N PHE A 373 -27.64 12.68 25.64
CA PHE A 373 -28.71 13.09 24.73
C PHE A 373 -30.02 13.17 25.52
N GLY A 374 -30.77 14.25 25.35
CA GLY A 374 -32.05 14.44 26.03
C GLY A 374 -33.15 13.63 25.37
N ARG A 375 -34.29 13.50 26.06
CA ARG A 375 -35.51 12.95 25.48
C ARG A 375 -36.65 13.94 25.67
N ALA A 376 -37.30 14.29 24.57
CA ALA A 376 -38.54 15.04 24.60
C ALA A 376 -39.70 14.15 25.09
N SER A 377 -40.84 14.77 25.40
CA SER A 377 -42.05 14.08 25.89
C SER A 377 -42.61 13.06 24.90
N ASP A 378 -42.34 13.23 23.61
CA ASP A 378 -42.70 12.32 22.51
C ASP A 378 -41.64 11.21 22.27
N GLY A 379 -40.58 11.18 23.07
CA GLY A 379 -39.50 10.20 22.99
C GLY A 379 -38.42 10.55 21.94
N LEU A 380 -38.52 11.68 21.24
CA LEU A 380 -37.49 12.12 20.30
C LEU A 380 -36.22 12.57 21.04
N CYS A 381 -35.07 12.38 20.39
CA CYS A 381 -33.80 12.84 20.90
C CYS A 381 -33.74 14.37 20.89
N VAL A 382 -33.22 14.97 21.97
CA VAL A 382 -32.98 16.40 22.12
C VAL A 382 -31.48 16.68 22.13
N ASP A 383 -31.04 17.67 21.35
CA ASP A 383 -29.63 17.97 21.16
C ASP A 383 -28.97 18.47 22.48
N PRO A 384 -27.68 18.17 22.72
CA PRO A 384 -27.00 18.59 23.95
C PRO A 384 -26.93 20.10 24.17
N GLU A 385 -27.02 20.90 23.11
CA GLU A 385 -27.06 22.36 23.20
C GLU A 385 -28.40 22.87 23.78
N GLU A 386 -29.49 22.17 23.48
CA GLU A 386 -30.84 22.50 23.96
C GLU A 386 -31.08 22.06 25.41
N LEU A 387 -30.38 21.02 25.87
CA LEU A 387 -30.40 20.60 27.27
C LEU A 387 -29.92 21.71 28.22
N ASN A 388 -28.88 22.46 27.85
CA ASN A 388 -28.40 23.60 28.63
C ASN A 388 -29.40 24.78 28.63
N LEU A 389 -30.23 24.91 27.60
CA LEU A 389 -31.28 25.94 27.51
C LEU A 389 -32.52 25.55 28.35
N SER A 390 -32.83 24.26 28.44
CA SER A 390 -33.94 23.74 29.26
C SER A 390 -33.67 23.78 30.77
N ALA A 391 -32.39 23.78 31.19
CA ALA A 391 -32.00 23.95 32.59
C ALA A 391 -32.12 25.40 33.09
N SER A 392 -32.30 26.39 32.19
CA SER A 392 -32.51 27.80 32.57
C SER A 392 -33.99 28.22 32.64
N SER A 393 -34.94 27.29 32.50
CA SER A 393 -36.38 27.59 32.60
C SER A 393 -37.03 26.81 33.75
N ALA A 394 -36.67 27.14 35.00
CA ALA A 394 -37.49 26.83 36.16
C ALA A 394 -37.28 27.88 37.26
N GLY A 395 -38.22 28.82 37.38
CA GLY A 395 -38.39 29.72 38.54
C GLY A 395 -38.53 31.21 38.15
N PRO A 396 -39.55 31.93 38.68
CA PRO A 396 -39.69 33.36 38.42
C PRO A 396 -38.64 34.11 39.25
N SER A 397 -37.73 34.81 38.59
CA SER A 397 -36.91 35.83 39.25
C SER A 397 -37.40 37.23 38.84
N PRO A 398 -37.36 38.20 39.76
CA PRO A 398 -37.82 39.56 39.48
C PRO A 398 -36.89 40.23 38.47
N GLU A 399 -37.46 41.14 37.68
CA GLU A 399 -36.80 41.88 36.60
C GLU A 399 -35.34 42.26 36.89
N PRO A 400 -34.40 42.00 35.95
CA PRO A 400 -33.10 42.64 36.00
C PRO A 400 -33.21 44.02 35.35
N VAL A 401 -32.91 45.04 36.15
CA VAL A 401 -32.62 46.40 35.69
C VAL A 401 -31.55 46.36 34.60
N ALA A 402 -31.82 47.00 33.47
CA ALA A 402 -30.90 47.13 32.35
C ALA A 402 -29.58 47.78 32.80
N THR A 403 -28.49 47.01 32.78
CA THR A 403 -27.13 47.57 32.85
C THR A 403 -26.56 47.69 31.43
N THR A 404 -25.86 48.80 31.21
CA THR A 404 -25.53 49.46 29.95
C THR A 404 -24.57 48.72 29.00
N VAL A 405 -24.33 47.42 29.18
CA VAL A 405 -23.39 46.64 28.34
C VAL A 405 -24.07 45.97 27.13
N SER A 406 -25.41 45.80 27.14
CA SER A 406 -26.15 45.11 26.07
C SER A 406 -26.48 45.99 24.84
N ARG A 407 -26.08 47.27 24.82
CA ARG A 407 -26.27 48.16 23.65
C ARG A 407 -25.08 48.16 22.66
N PHE A 408 -23.91 47.68 23.06
CA PHE A 408 -22.71 47.71 22.20
C PHE A 408 -22.64 46.55 21.19
N SER A 409 -23.28 45.41 21.47
CA SER A 409 -23.29 44.22 20.60
C SER A 409 -24.28 44.33 19.42
N SER A 410 -25.30 45.20 19.52
CA SER A 410 -26.30 45.42 18.45
C SER A 410 -25.87 46.48 17.41
N LEU A 411 -24.92 47.37 17.78
CA LEU A 411 -24.40 48.40 16.88
C LEU A 411 -23.21 47.93 16.02
N LEU A 412 -22.45 46.92 16.46
CA LEU A 412 -21.30 46.41 15.71
C LEU A 412 -21.70 45.55 14.50
N SER A 413 -22.87 44.92 14.53
CA SER A 413 -23.43 44.14 13.42
C SER A 413 -23.93 45.00 12.25
N LYS A 414 -24.10 46.32 12.47
CA LYS A 414 -24.50 47.29 11.43
C LYS A 414 -23.34 48.06 10.80
N LEU A 415 -22.11 47.90 11.31
CA LEU A 415 -20.90 48.57 10.81
C LEU A 415 -19.95 47.66 10.00
N LEU A 416 -20.25 46.36 9.87
CA LEU A 416 -19.42 45.39 9.13
C LEU A 416 -20.20 44.60 8.07
N ALA A 417 -21.31 45.14 7.55
CA ALA A 417 -21.94 44.59 6.35
C ALA A 417 -21.18 45.06 5.09
N PRO A 418 -20.71 44.16 4.22
CA PRO A 418 -20.05 44.55 2.97
C PRO A 418 -21.06 45.23 2.04
N ARG A 419 -20.71 46.43 1.56
CA ARG A 419 -21.47 47.16 0.55
C ARG A 419 -21.52 46.34 -0.75
N ALA A 420 -22.72 46.01 -1.20
CA ALA A 420 -22.97 45.56 -2.57
C ALA A 420 -22.65 46.70 -3.55
N PRO A 421 -22.01 46.44 -4.71
CA PRO A 421 -21.86 47.45 -5.74
C PRO A 421 -23.13 47.54 -6.59
N VAL A 422 -23.51 48.79 -6.85
CA VAL A 422 -24.57 49.23 -7.75
C VAL A 422 -24.15 48.95 -9.20
N GLU A 423 -25.04 48.35 -9.99
CA GLU A 423 -24.94 48.35 -11.46
C GLU A 423 -25.29 49.73 -12.00
N GLU A 424 -24.43 50.28 -12.86
CA GLU A 424 -24.90 51.12 -13.97
C GLU A 424 -23.95 50.99 -15.15
N ALA A 425 -24.55 50.89 -16.33
CA ALA A 425 -23.93 50.58 -17.61
C ALA A 425 -23.25 51.81 -18.24
N ALA A 426 -22.11 51.60 -18.93
CA ALA A 426 -21.88 52.01 -20.32
C ALA A 426 -20.40 51.85 -20.75
N ASN A 427 -20.20 51.02 -21.77
CA ASN A 427 -19.39 51.20 -22.99
C ASN A 427 -17.94 51.77 -23.01
N THR A 428 -17.16 51.06 -23.84
CA THR A 428 -16.13 51.49 -24.82
C THR A 428 -14.63 51.56 -24.46
N THR A 429 -13.89 50.74 -25.23
CA THR A 429 -12.60 50.95 -25.94
C THR A 429 -11.25 50.94 -25.21
N MET A 430 -10.42 50.01 -25.71
CA MET A 430 -8.97 50.05 -26.04
C MET A 430 -7.94 50.51 -25.00
N GLY A 431 -6.81 49.78 -24.96
CA GLY A 431 -5.51 50.38 -24.69
C GLY A 431 -4.49 49.49 -23.98
N LEU A 432 -3.44 49.13 -24.72
CA LEU A 432 -2.19 48.50 -24.25
C LEU A 432 -1.50 49.29 -23.11
N VAL A 433 -0.64 48.63 -22.33
CA VAL A 433 0.84 48.78 -22.35
C VAL A 433 1.51 48.11 -21.13
N ASN A 434 2.64 47.48 -21.43
CA ASN A 434 3.70 46.91 -20.57
C ASN A 434 4.05 47.69 -19.29
N ALA A 435 4.48 46.94 -18.26
CA ALA A 435 5.71 47.29 -17.54
C ALA A 435 6.32 46.05 -16.87
N SER A 436 7.43 45.61 -17.44
CA SER A 436 8.48 44.81 -16.81
C SER A 436 9.06 45.59 -15.63
N LEU A 437 9.43 44.91 -14.54
CA LEU A 437 10.57 45.32 -13.69
C LEU A 437 11.03 44.11 -12.86
N ALA A 438 12.33 43.83 -13.00
CA ALA A 438 13.03 42.74 -12.34
C ALA A 438 14.00 43.29 -11.29
N LEU A 439 14.15 42.51 -10.19
CA LEU A 439 15.32 42.36 -9.31
C LEU A 439 15.70 43.56 -8.40
N PRO A 440 16.53 43.39 -7.33
CA PRO A 440 17.31 42.20 -6.92
C PRO A 440 17.26 41.81 -5.43
N SER A 441 17.86 40.65 -5.18
CA SER A 441 18.40 40.10 -3.94
C SER A 441 19.37 41.03 -3.18
N ARG A 442 19.36 40.94 -1.84
CA ARG A 442 20.60 41.07 -1.03
C ARG A 442 20.47 40.39 0.34
N ALA A 443 21.50 39.63 0.67
CA ALA A 443 21.71 38.92 1.93
C ALA A 443 22.64 39.71 2.87
N VAL A 444 22.34 39.70 4.18
CA VAL A 444 23.20 39.89 5.37
C VAL A 444 22.36 39.27 6.52
N GLY A 445 22.78 38.39 7.44
CA GLY A 445 24.06 38.10 8.08
C GLY A 445 23.96 38.48 9.57
N GLY A 446 23.79 37.52 10.50
CA GLY A 446 23.88 37.82 11.95
C GLY A 446 23.22 36.86 12.96
N SER A 447 23.97 35.83 13.36
CA SER A 447 24.08 35.12 14.66
C SER A 447 23.08 35.37 15.82
N GLY A 448 22.62 34.28 16.48
CA GLY A 448 22.09 34.35 17.85
C GLY A 448 21.37 33.11 18.43
N ARG A 449 22.12 32.05 18.78
CA ARG A 449 21.91 31.04 19.85
C ARG A 449 20.53 30.37 20.13
N SER A 450 20.57 29.04 19.99
CA SER A 450 20.18 27.98 20.95
C SER A 450 18.71 27.76 21.31
N THR A 451 18.14 26.67 20.78
CA THR A 451 17.53 25.60 21.61
C THR A 451 17.59 24.27 20.82
N GLN A 452 18.23 23.27 21.41
CA GLN A 452 18.22 21.89 20.92
C GLN A 452 16.81 21.31 21.16
N PHE A 453 16.11 20.94 20.09
CA PHE A 453 14.95 20.05 20.16
C PHE A 453 15.23 18.78 19.35
N LEU A 454 15.16 17.66 20.07
CA LEU A 454 15.36 16.30 19.61
C LEU A 454 14.31 15.94 18.54
N LEU A 455 14.71 15.90 17.27
CA LEU A 455 13.99 15.21 16.20
C LEU A 455 14.46 13.75 16.18
N GLY A 456 13.77 12.90 16.94
CA GLY A 456 14.11 11.48 17.06
C GLY A 456 12.89 10.61 17.29
N SER A 457 11.93 10.58 16.36
CA SER A 457 10.84 9.58 16.37
C SER A 457 9.98 9.60 15.10
N SER A 458 10.58 9.49 13.91
CA SER A 458 9.80 9.31 12.66
C SER A 458 10.37 8.27 11.69
N LEU A 459 11.42 7.55 12.08
CA LEU A 459 12.02 6.48 11.27
C LEU A 459 11.69 5.05 11.76
N LEU A 460 11.10 4.89 12.94
CA LEU A 460 10.80 3.57 13.52
C LEU A 460 9.39 3.02 13.20
N LEU A 461 8.44 3.86 12.78
CA LEU A 461 7.10 3.38 12.40
C LEU A 461 6.96 2.87 10.96
N SER A 462 7.89 3.19 10.05
CA SER A 462 7.83 2.67 8.67
C SER A 462 8.44 1.27 8.51
N ALA A 463 9.23 0.83 9.48
CA ALA A 463 9.83 -0.51 9.50
C ALA A 463 8.87 -1.57 10.09
N ALA A 464 7.99 -1.18 11.01
CA ALA A 464 7.05 -2.09 11.66
C ALA A 464 5.92 -2.58 10.73
N GLN A 465 5.54 -1.81 9.70
CA GLN A 465 4.56 -2.23 8.70
C GLN A 465 5.14 -3.16 7.61
N HIS A 466 6.46 -3.27 7.49
CA HIS A 466 7.11 -4.16 6.51
C HIS A 466 7.32 -5.59 7.02
N MET A 467 7.31 -5.83 8.33
CA MET A 467 7.47 -7.19 8.89
C MET A 467 6.19 -8.03 8.83
N LEU A 468 5.01 -7.41 8.81
CA LEU A 468 3.72 -8.13 8.81
C LEU A 468 3.38 -8.80 7.47
N PHE A 469 3.94 -8.35 6.35
CA PHE A 469 3.64 -8.94 5.03
C PHE A 469 4.65 -10.01 4.59
N VAL A 470 5.85 -10.03 5.16
CA VAL A 470 6.83 -11.10 4.87
C VAL A 470 6.45 -12.41 5.58
N LEU A 471 5.78 -12.34 6.73
CA LEU A 471 5.43 -13.52 7.54
C LEU A 471 4.17 -14.28 7.08
N GLN A 472 3.35 -13.75 6.18
CA GLN A 472 2.15 -14.45 5.68
C GLN A 472 2.38 -15.28 4.40
N THR A 473 3.61 -15.33 3.86
CA THR A 473 3.91 -16.06 2.61
C THR A 473 4.84 -17.28 2.78
N SER A 474 5.17 -17.67 4.01
CA SER A 474 5.96 -18.87 4.29
C SER A 474 5.17 -19.92 5.08
N GLY A 475 4.49 -20.81 4.34
CA GLY A 475 4.47 -22.25 4.59
C GLY A 475 3.89 -22.78 5.91
N ALA A 476 2.72 -23.38 5.79
CA ALA A 476 2.26 -24.45 6.67
C ALA A 476 3.30 -25.59 6.78
N CYS A 477 3.52 -26.05 8.01
CA CYS A 477 4.08 -27.36 8.34
C CYS A 477 3.45 -27.87 9.66
N HIS A 478 2.43 -28.72 9.54
CA HIS A 478 2.20 -29.88 10.41
C HIS A 478 2.39 -31.13 9.51
N PRO A 479 2.79 -32.32 10.00
CA PRO A 479 2.42 -33.00 11.26
C PRO A 479 3.67 -33.51 12.03
N GLY A 480 3.68 -34.21 13.18
CA GLY A 480 2.72 -34.79 14.11
C GLY A 480 3.51 -35.62 15.16
N VAL A 481 2.87 -35.93 16.30
CA VAL A 481 3.14 -37.01 17.28
C VAL A 481 4.51 -37.07 17.98
N ALA A 482 4.50 -36.82 19.29
CA ALA A 482 5.28 -37.57 20.29
C ALA A 482 4.53 -37.57 21.63
N GLN A 483 4.01 -38.74 22.01
CA GLN A 483 3.69 -39.10 23.38
C GLN A 483 4.99 -39.16 24.20
N THR A 484 4.97 -38.64 25.43
CA THR A 484 5.66 -39.23 26.59
C THR A 484 5.06 -38.61 27.85
N GLY A 485 4.45 -39.43 28.69
CA GLY A 485 4.02 -39.06 30.03
C GLY A 485 5.17 -38.99 31.04
N LEU A 486 4.87 -38.33 32.16
CA LEU A 486 5.49 -38.35 33.49
C LEU A 486 4.50 -37.54 34.37
N ALA A 487 3.62 -38.11 35.19
CA ALA A 487 3.82 -38.92 36.40
C ALA A 487 4.56 -38.18 37.53
N SER A 488 3.77 -37.54 38.40
CA SER A 488 3.93 -37.40 39.88
C SER A 488 2.81 -36.44 40.34
N GLY A 489 1.93 -36.73 41.29
CA GLY A 489 2.05 -37.52 42.50
C GLY A 489 1.58 -36.61 43.66
N GLY A 490 0.53 -37.01 44.39
CA GLY A 490 -0.08 -36.26 45.48
C GLY A 490 -1.59 -36.19 45.38
#